data_AF-A0A4R3DRY8-F1
#
_entry.id   AF-A0A4R3DRY8-F1
#
_cell.length_a   1.000
_cell.length_b   1.000
_cell.length_c   1.000
_cell.angle_alpha   90.00
_cell.angle_beta   90.00
_cell.angle_gamma   90.00
#
_symmetry.space_group_name_H-M   'P 1'
#
loop_
_entity.id
_entity.type
_entity.pdbx_description
1 polymer ?
#
loop_
_entity_poly.entity_id
_entity_poly.type
_entity_poly.pdbx_seq_one_letter_code
_entity_poly.pdbx_strand_id
1 'polypeptide(L)'
;MQFGRADILFIAVGAVLGAAVGFAVKAGWLATYAAFPHYLFVLIGMGLIEVIAGFITARPPGTLVGMPARIAAFVVGVGAQMLVAGGIS
;
A
#
# COMPACT_ATOMS: atom_id res chain seq x y z
N MET A 1 14.53 -7.84 -14.45
CA MET A 1 13.55 -8.53 -13.58
C MET A 1 12.18 -8.31 -14.22
N GLN A 2 11.50 -9.36 -14.64
CA GLN A 2 10.20 -9.23 -15.31
C GLN A 2 9.12 -9.37 -14.24
N PHE A 3 8.31 -8.33 -14.04
CA PHE A 3 7.21 -8.37 -13.06
C PHE A 3 6.17 -9.40 -13.52
N GLY A 4 5.79 -10.32 -12.63
CA GLY A 4 4.70 -11.24 -12.87
C GLY A 4 3.34 -10.54 -12.82
N ARG A 5 2.29 -11.22 -13.29
CA ARG A 5 0.91 -10.68 -13.20
C ARG A 5 0.50 -10.38 -11.76
N ALA A 6 0.89 -11.22 -10.80
CA ALA A 6 0.60 -11.02 -9.38
C ALA A 6 1.31 -9.76 -8.83
N ASP A 7 2.56 -9.51 -9.26
CA ASP A 7 3.32 -8.32 -8.86
C ASP A 7 2.64 -7.04 -9.34
N ILE A 8 2.20 -7.01 -10.61
CA ILE A 8 1.52 -5.85 -11.20
C ILE A 8 0.18 -5.59 -10.49
N LEU A 9 -0.60 -6.64 -10.22
CA LEU A 9 -1.85 -6.51 -9.48
C LEU A 9 -1.62 -5.98 -8.07
N PHE A 10 -0.59 -6.46 -7.39
CA PHE A 10 -0.24 -5.99 -6.05
C PHE A 10 0.18 -4.51 -6.03
N ILE A 11 0.95 -4.07 -7.04
CA ILE A 11 1.30 -2.65 -7.22
C ILE A 11 0.05 -1.80 -7.46
N ALA A 12 -0.87 -2.26 -8.32
CA ALA A 12 -2.12 -1.55 -8.58
C ALA A 12 -2.99 -1.43 -7.33
N VAL A 13 -3.09 -2.50 -6.54
CA VAL A 13 -3.80 -2.49 -5.25
C VAL A 13 -3.14 -1.52 -4.27
N GLY A 14 -1.81 -1.46 -4.23
CA GLY A 14 -1.07 -0.48 -3.43
C GLY A 14 -1.35 0.96 -3.84
N ALA A 15 -1.48 1.24 -5.13
CA ALA A 15 -1.87 2.57 -5.64
C ALA A 15 -3.28 2.96 -5.17
N VAL A 16 -4.24 2.04 -5.29
CA VAL A 16 -5.64 2.27 -4.87
C VAL A 16 -5.72 2.48 -3.36
N LEU A 17 -5.00 1.67 -2.58
CA LEU A 17 -4.92 1.82 -1.13
C LEU A 17 -4.32 3.18 -0.75
N GLY A 18 -3.21 3.57 -1.40
CA GLY A 18 -2.58 4.87 -1.22
C GLY A 18 -3.53 6.04 -1.48
N ALA A 19 -4.25 5.98 -2.60
CA ALA A 19 -5.26 6.99 -2.94
C ALA A 19 -6.41 7.04 -1.92
N ALA A 20 -6.88 5.89 -1.44
CA ALA A 20 -7.92 5.80 -0.42
C ALA A 20 -7.48 6.41 0.92
N VAL A 21 -6.24 6.13 1.35
CA VAL A 21 -5.66 6.73 2.55
C VAL A 21 -5.50 8.24 2.35
N GLY A 22 -4.98 8.69 1.20
CA GLY A 22 -4.86 10.12 0.89
C GLY A 22 -6.22 10.84 0.91
N PHE A 23 -7.27 10.18 0.45
CA PHE A 23 -8.64 10.71 0.51
C PHE A 23 -9.14 10.80 1.96
N ALA A 24 -8.89 9.77 2.79
CA ALA A 24 -9.24 9.77 4.20
C ALA A 24 -8.50 10.88 4.99
N VAL A 25 -7.24 11.17 4.63
CA VAL A 25 -6.49 12.32 5.17
C VAL A 25 -7.14 13.63 4.75
N LYS A 26 -7.45 13.80 3.45
CA LYS A 26 -8.09 15.01 2.93
C LYS A 26 -9.50 15.24 3.50
N ALA A 27 -10.22 14.17 3.81
CA ALA A 27 -11.54 14.22 4.46
C ALA A 27 -11.46 14.51 5.97
N GLY A 28 -10.25 14.58 6.56
CA GLY A 28 -10.06 14.80 7.99
C GLY A 28 -10.42 13.61 8.87
N TRP A 29 -10.57 12.42 8.28
CA TRP A 29 -10.89 11.19 9.03
C TRP A 29 -9.66 10.61 9.73
N LEU A 30 -8.48 10.92 9.21
CA LEU A 30 -7.20 10.60 9.80
C LEU A 30 -6.64 11.86 10.45
N ALA A 31 -6.63 11.88 11.77
CA ALA A 31 -6.03 12.97 12.53
C ALA A 31 -4.51 12.91 12.41
N THR A 32 -3.90 14.04 12.06
CA THR A 32 -2.44 14.19 11.98
C THR A 32 -1.87 14.18 13.40
N TYR A 33 -1.40 13.02 13.84
CA TYR A 33 -0.62 12.90 15.08
C TYR A 33 0.86 12.87 14.72
N ALA A 34 1.67 13.74 15.33
CA ALA A 34 3.12 13.77 15.09
C ALA A 34 3.84 12.43 15.35
N ALA A 35 3.21 11.51 16.09
CA ALA A 35 3.73 10.18 16.38
C ALA A 35 3.35 9.10 15.35
N PHE A 36 2.39 9.36 14.45
CA PHE A 36 1.89 8.33 13.53
C PHE A 36 1.70 8.87 12.10
N PRO A 37 2.77 8.85 11.28
CA PRO A 37 2.71 9.30 9.89
C PRO A 37 1.71 8.51 9.06
N HIS A 38 1.05 9.16 8.11
CA HIS A 38 -0.04 8.55 7.37
C HIS A 38 0.42 7.45 6.41
N TYR A 39 1.69 7.47 5.98
CA TYR A 39 2.25 6.39 5.15
C TYR A 39 2.27 5.04 5.88
N LEU A 40 2.22 5.03 7.22
CA LEU A 40 2.12 3.79 8.00
C LEU A 40 0.81 3.06 7.72
N PHE A 41 -0.29 3.78 7.46
CA PHE A 41 -1.55 3.14 7.06
C PHE A 41 -1.43 2.42 5.71
N VAL A 42 -0.67 2.99 4.78
CA VAL A 42 -0.38 2.34 3.49
C VAL A 42 0.48 1.09 3.73
N LEU A 43 1.50 1.18 4.58
CA LEU A 43 2.37 0.03 4.90
C LEU A 43 1.58 -1.11 5.58
N ILE A 44 0.77 -0.78 6.59
CA ILE A 44 -0.05 -1.74 7.34
C ILE A 44 -1.09 -2.36 6.42
N GLY A 45 -1.80 -1.55 5.62
CA GLY A 45 -2.81 -2.05 4.69
C GLY A 45 -2.20 -2.96 3.62
N MET A 46 -1.02 -2.64 3.09
CA MET A 46 -0.30 -3.50 2.16
C MET A 46 0.09 -4.86 2.79
N GLY A 47 0.60 -4.83 4.02
CA GLY A 47 0.89 -6.06 4.77
C GLY A 47 -0.38 -6.90 5.01
N LEU A 48 -1.49 -6.26 5.34
CA LEU A 48 -2.78 -6.93 5.55
C LEU A 48 -3.29 -7.59 4.27
N ILE A 49 -3.19 -6.89 3.13
CA ILE A 49 -3.58 -7.40 1.81
C ILE A 49 -2.75 -8.62 1.44
N GLU A 50 -1.45 -8.62 1.73
CA GLU A 50 -0.60 -9.78 1.48
C GLU A 50 -0.94 -10.97 2.38
N VAL A 51 -1.28 -10.74 3.66
CA VAL A 51 -1.75 -11.80 4.57
C VAL A 51 -3.07 -12.39 4.07
N ILE A 52 -4.02 -11.55 3.68
CA ILE A 52 -5.32 -11.99 3.15
C ILE A 52 -5.13 -12.77 1.85
N ALA A 53 -4.30 -12.26 0.93
CA ALA A 53 -4.00 -12.95 -0.32
C ALA A 53 -3.27 -14.29 -0.09
N GLY A 54 -2.34 -14.34 0.86
CA GLY A 54 -1.67 -15.57 1.31
C GLY A 54 -2.66 -16.60 1.85
N PHE A 55 -3.60 -16.15 2.68
CA PHE A 55 -4.66 -16.99 3.23
C PHE A 55 -5.58 -17.56 2.14
N ILE A 56 -6.07 -16.71 1.22
CA ILE A 56 -6.98 -17.14 0.13
C ILE A 56 -6.28 -18.10 -0.84
N THR A 57 -5.00 -17.88 -1.13
CA THR A 57 -4.23 -18.70 -2.08
C THR A 57 -3.55 -19.90 -1.44
N ALA A 58 -3.71 -20.11 -0.12
CA ALA A 58 -3.03 -21.12 0.67
C ALA A 58 -1.50 -21.13 0.48
N ARG A 59 -0.91 -19.95 0.21
CA ARG A 59 0.53 -19.78 0.01
C ARG A 59 1.12 -19.01 1.19
N PRO A 60 2.33 -19.37 1.64
CA PRO A 60 2.96 -18.66 2.74
C PRO A 60 3.16 -17.18 2.39
N PRO A 61 2.77 -16.26 3.29
CA PRO A 61 3.01 -14.83 3.10
C PRO A 61 4.52 -14.62 2.96
N GLY A 62 4.94 -13.82 1.99
CA GLY A 62 6.36 -13.78 1.60
C GLY A 62 6.63 -14.33 0.19
N THR A 63 5.78 -15.25 -0.31
CA THR A 63 6.06 -15.99 -1.56
C THR A 63 5.22 -15.56 -2.77
N LEU A 64 4.16 -14.78 -2.55
CA LEU A 64 3.23 -14.36 -3.61
C LEU A 64 3.76 -13.24 -4.49
N VAL A 65 4.52 -12.33 -3.89
CA VAL A 65 5.00 -11.10 -4.50
C VAL A 65 6.49 -10.98 -4.23
N GLY A 66 7.28 -10.67 -5.26
CA GLY A 66 8.70 -10.48 -5.10
C GLY A 66 9.01 -9.24 -4.25
N MET A 67 10.10 -9.26 -3.46
CA MET A 67 10.60 -8.08 -2.74
C MET A 67 10.67 -6.80 -3.59
N PRO A 68 11.14 -6.83 -4.86
CA PRO A 68 11.16 -5.64 -5.71
C PRO A 68 9.75 -5.08 -5.98
N ALA A 69 8.76 -5.95 -6.15
CA ALA A 69 7.38 -5.55 -6.41
C ALA A 69 6.71 -5.00 -5.15
N ARG A 70 7.06 -5.50 -3.95
CA ARG A 70 6.60 -4.90 -2.68
C ARG A 70 7.10 -3.47 -2.51
N ILE A 71 8.38 -3.24 -2.79
CA ILE A 71 8.98 -1.90 -2.73
C ILE A 71 8.28 -0.99 -3.72
N ALA A 72 8.09 -1.44 -4.97
CA ALA A 72 7.39 -0.67 -5.99
C ALA A 72 5.94 -0.34 -5.56
N ALA A 73 5.21 -1.32 -5.02
CA ALA A 73 3.84 -1.13 -4.57
C ALA A 73 3.74 -0.13 -3.41
N PHE A 74 4.70 -0.16 -2.48
CA PHE A 74 4.79 0.82 -1.40
C PHE A 74 5.11 2.22 -1.93
N VAL A 75 6.11 2.36 -2.79
CA VAL A 75 6.48 3.65 -3.39
C VAL A 75 5.33 4.25 -4.18
N VAL A 76 4.64 3.43 -4.99
CA VAL A 76 3.46 3.84 -5.75
C VAL A 76 2.29 4.20 -4.82
N GLY A 77 2.06 3.42 -3.77
CA GLY A 77 1.01 3.70 -2.78
C GLY A 77 1.24 5.00 -2.02
N VAL A 78 2.46 5.24 -1.52
CA VAL A 78 2.82 6.51 -0.87
C VAL A 78 2.77 7.67 -1.88
N GLY A 79 3.22 7.46 -3.11
CA GLY A 79 3.10 8.46 -4.18
C GLY A 79 1.64 8.83 -4.48
N ALA A 80 0.74 7.84 -4.56
CA ALA A 80 -0.69 8.07 -4.74
C ALA A 80 -1.31 8.78 -3.54
N GLN A 81 -0.93 8.40 -2.32
CA GLN A 81 -1.34 9.09 -1.10
C GLN A 81 -0.92 10.56 -1.12
N MET A 82 0.34 10.84 -1.44
CA MET A 82 0.88 12.20 -1.53
C MET A 82 0.14 13.03 -2.58
N LEU A 83 -0.14 12.42 -3.74
CA LEU A 83 -0.83 13.09 -4.84
C LEU A 83 -2.27 13.47 -4.45
N VAL A 84 -2.95 12.63 -3.68
CA VAL A 84 -4.34 12.89 -3.24
C VAL A 84 -4.39 13.82 -2.02
N ALA A 85 -3.50 13.64 -1.04
CA ALA A 85 -3.46 14.43 0.19
C ALA A 85 -2.78 15.81 0.00
N GLY A 86 -1.94 15.97 -1.02
CA GLY A 86 -1.20 17.19 -1.31
C GLY A 86 0.12 17.35 -0.54
N GLY A 87 0.60 16.30 0.14
CA GLY A 87 1.85 16.33 0.90
C GLY A 87 2.21 14.98 1.53
N ILE A 88 3.43 14.89 2.08
CA ILE A 88 3.84 13.79 2.98
C ILE A 88 3.49 14.24 4.39
N SER A 89 2.57 13.53 5.05
CA SER A 89 2.21 13.76 6.44
C SER A 89 2.26 12.48 7.24
#